data_AF-A0A3A1P5D1-F1
#
_entry.id   AF-A0A3A1P5D1-F1
#
_cell.length_a   1.000
_cell.length_b   1.000
_cell.length_c   1.000
_cell.angle_alpha   90.00
_cell.angle_beta   90.00
_cell.angle_gamma   90.00
#
_symmetry.space_group_name_H-M   'P 1'
#
loop_
_entity.id
_entity.type
_entity.pdbx_description
1 polymer ?
#
loop_
_entity_poly.entity_id
_entity_poly.type
_entity_poly.pdbx_seq_one_letter_code
_entity_poly.pdbx_strand_id
1 'polypeptide(L)'
;MTFGRSGTLFPDYREPGACATRRKRGACEALNNANKESFRFLLTQPRLCKSAARASLPPPEPVEAGSGDPPLTHVTLVWRGGVQEDWLRFGKPVAERILDRRTRIESYAPGQVFALVRWASNDYGTVGSTLTIAQAAGFGEPFTTLPQVDPGAQILLSVRSWPKVRQVFALIDAIEDVGIDPCDVAPDHWHHVHNRLAGGMQVRSYSPARHRDWLRRRKLQS
;
A
#
# COMPACT_ATOMS: atom_id res chain seq x y z
N MET A 1 -26.25 66.37 0.71
CA MET A 1 -27.42 65.49 0.52
C MET A 1 -27.04 64.39 -0.45
N THR A 2 -27.47 63.18 -0.14
CA THR A 2 -27.06 61.86 -0.62
C THR A 2 -27.73 61.43 -1.94
N PHE A 3 -27.18 60.31 -2.47
CA PHE A 3 -27.71 59.37 -3.48
C PHE A 3 -27.48 59.74 -4.96
N GLY A 4 -27.04 58.83 -5.83
CA GLY A 4 -26.77 57.40 -5.68
C GLY A 4 -26.57 56.73 -7.05
N ARG A 5 -26.19 55.44 -7.00
CA ARG A 5 -26.31 54.39 -8.04
C ARG A 5 -25.34 54.50 -9.24
N SER A 6 -24.90 53.45 -9.91
CA SER A 6 -24.94 51.98 -9.76
C SER A 6 -24.25 51.41 -11.00
N GLY A 7 -23.45 50.35 -10.85
CA GLY A 7 -23.37 49.24 -11.81
C GLY A 7 -22.58 49.40 -13.12
N THR A 8 -21.45 48.69 -13.17
CA THR A 8 -20.92 47.86 -14.29
C THR A 8 -20.58 48.55 -15.63
N LEU A 9 -19.44 48.32 -16.29
CA LEU A 9 -18.86 47.04 -16.71
C LEU A 9 -17.40 47.30 -17.20
N PHE A 10 -16.49 46.33 -17.04
CA PHE A 10 -15.19 46.26 -17.72
C PHE A 10 -15.34 46.39 -19.26
N PRO A 11 -14.36 46.91 -20.01
CA PRO A 11 -13.30 46.02 -20.56
C PRO A 11 -11.94 46.67 -20.86
N ASP A 12 -11.04 45.80 -21.34
CA ASP A 12 -9.81 46.06 -22.09
C ASP A 12 -8.52 46.32 -21.32
N TYR A 13 -7.58 45.37 -21.46
CA TYR A 13 -6.21 45.57 -21.98
C TYR A 13 -5.27 44.47 -21.43
N ARG A 14 -4.89 43.47 -22.24
CA ARG A 14 -3.65 43.33 -23.03
C ARG A 14 -2.36 43.23 -22.20
N GLU A 15 -1.77 42.03 -22.19
CA GLU A 15 -0.42 41.80 -21.70
C GLU A 15 0.62 42.58 -22.53
N PRO A 16 1.66 43.12 -21.88
CA PRO A 16 2.97 42.56 -22.20
C PRO A 16 3.98 42.55 -21.03
N GLY A 17 4.89 41.57 -21.09
CA GLY A 17 6.32 41.81 -20.86
C GLY A 17 6.89 41.45 -19.50
N ALA A 18 7.63 40.33 -19.46
CA ALA A 18 8.50 39.94 -18.36
C ALA A 18 9.62 40.98 -18.10
N CYS A 19 9.86 41.38 -16.84
CA CYS A 19 10.81 40.70 -15.95
C CYS A 19 10.99 41.48 -14.62
N ALA A 20 11.40 40.74 -13.59
CA ALA A 20 12.01 41.15 -12.32
C ALA A 20 11.10 41.75 -11.21
N THR A 21 10.67 40.91 -10.27
CA THR A 21 11.31 40.74 -8.93
C THR A 21 10.30 40.22 -7.90
N ARG A 22 10.79 39.40 -6.97
CA ARG A 22 10.27 39.15 -5.61
C ARG A 22 9.39 37.91 -5.41
N ARG A 23 10.02 36.92 -4.75
CA ARG A 23 9.46 35.79 -3.98
C ARG A 23 7.94 35.84 -3.75
N LYS A 24 7.23 34.86 -4.30
CA LYS A 24 6.05 34.25 -3.65
C LYS A 24 6.18 32.73 -3.67
N ARG A 25 6.15 32.17 -2.47
CA ARG A 25 5.86 30.77 -2.19
C ARG A 25 4.49 30.43 -2.80
N GLY A 26 4.33 29.18 -3.21
CA GLY A 26 2.99 28.59 -3.38
C GLY A 26 2.64 28.21 -4.81
N ALA A 27 3.23 27.13 -5.28
CA ALA A 27 2.51 26.08 -5.98
C ALA A 27 3.28 24.79 -5.70
N CYS A 28 3.00 24.18 -4.53
CA CYS A 28 3.39 22.79 -4.32
C CYS A 28 2.56 21.98 -5.32
N GLU A 29 3.14 21.78 -6.48
CA GLU A 29 2.72 20.85 -7.52
C GLU A 29 2.27 19.56 -6.82
N ALA A 30 0.98 19.24 -6.94
CA ALA A 30 0.34 18.17 -6.20
C ALA A 30 0.80 16.81 -6.76
N LEU A 31 2.00 16.39 -6.38
CA LEU A 31 2.59 15.09 -6.70
C LEU A 31 1.98 14.00 -5.81
N ASN A 32 0.72 13.65 -6.05
CA ASN A 32 0.23 12.33 -5.66
C ASN A 32 -0.97 11.90 -6.51
N ASN A 33 -0.72 11.62 -7.80
CA ASN A 33 -1.70 10.94 -8.64
C ASN A 33 -1.76 9.48 -8.20
N ALA A 34 -2.82 9.13 -7.45
CA ALA A 34 -3.17 7.78 -7.00
C ALA A 34 -3.50 6.79 -8.15
N ASN A 35 -3.04 7.03 -9.37
CA ASN A 35 -3.51 6.30 -10.55
C ASN A 35 -2.41 5.94 -11.56
N LYS A 36 -1.12 5.92 -11.16
CA LYS A 36 -0.03 5.41 -12.02
C LYS A 36 0.44 4.00 -11.66
N GLU A 37 0.34 3.58 -10.40
CA GLU A 37 0.74 2.22 -10.00
C GLU A 37 -0.32 1.15 -10.36
N SER A 38 -1.58 1.57 -10.55
CA SER A 38 -2.65 0.78 -11.16
C SER A 38 -2.29 0.28 -12.57
N PHE A 39 -1.38 0.95 -13.28
CA PHE A 39 -0.93 0.48 -14.60
C PHE A 39 -0.05 -0.78 -14.55
N ARG A 40 0.60 -1.11 -13.42
CA ARG A 40 1.33 -2.39 -13.31
C ARG A 40 0.38 -3.59 -13.29
N PHE A 41 -0.86 -3.40 -12.82
CA PHE A 41 -1.92 -4.42 -12.84
C PHE A 41 -2.28 -4.84 -14.28
N LEU A 42 -2.17 -3.94 -15.25
CA LEU A 42 -2.39 -4.20 -16.68
C LEU A 42 -1.13 -4.62 -17.44
N LEU A 43 0.07 -4.35 -16.90
CA LEU A 43 1.36 -4.54 -17.58
C LEU A 43 2.17 -5.74 -17.10
N THR A 44 1.76 -6.44 -16.04
CA THR A 44 2.27 -7.79 -15.79
C THR A 44 1.74 -8.68 -16.91
N GLN A 45 2.54 -8.88 -17.96
CA GLN A 45 2.26 -9.89 -18.97
C GLN A 45 2.00 -11.21 -18.24
N PRO A 46 1.02 -12.02 -18.68
CA PRO A 46 0.87 -13.36 -18.16
C PRO A 46 2.21 -14.04 -18.38
N ARG A 47 2.94 -14.34 -17.30
CA ARG A 47 3.99 -15.34 -17.39
C ARG A 47 3.27 -16.64 -17.62
N LEU A 48 3.03 -16.93 -18.90
CA LEU A 48 2.68 -18.24 -19.40
C LEU A 48 3.69 -19.20 -18.78
N CYS A 49 3.25 -19.96 -17.78
CA CYS A 49 3.92 -21.19 -17.41
C CYS A 49 4.01 -22.00 -18.71
N LYS A 50 5.22 -22.09 -19.28
CA LYS A 50 5.47 -22.99 -20.39
C LYS A 50 5.15 -24.39 -19.91
N SER A 51 4.13 -24.96 -20.56
CA SER A 51 3.65 -26.32 -20.40
C SER A 51 4.80 -27.34 -20.45
N ALA A 52 4.74 -28.31 -19.55
CA ALA A 52 5.23 -29.65 -19.84
C ALA A 52 4.09 -30.64 -19.56
N ALA A 53 3.66 -31.26 -20.66
CA ALA A 53 3.05 -32.58 -20.81
C ALA A 53 1.66 -32.86 -20.20
N ARG A 54 0.83 -33.39 -21.11
CA ARG A 54 -0.55 -33.81 -21.04
C ARG A 54 -0.65 -35.23 -20.48
N ALA A 55 -1.41 -35.46 -19.42
CA ALA A 55 -2.03 -36.75 -19.11
C ALA A 55 -3.29 -36.52 -18.24
N SER A 56 -4.33 -37.26 -18.55
CA SER A 56 -5.74 -37.06 -18.16
C SER A 56 -6.02 -37.07 -16.65
N LEU A 57 -6.93 -36.18 -16.22
CA LEU A 57 -7.52 -36.10 -14.88
C LEU A 57 -8.43 -37.30 -14.54
N PRO A 58 -8.33 -37.88 -13.33
CA PRO A 58 -9.47 -38.40 -12.59
C PRO A 58 -10.12 -37.29 -11.71
N PRO A 59 -11.35 -37.50 -11.20
CA PRO A 59 -12.10 -36.49 -10.43
C PRO A 59 -11.37 -36.09 -9.12
N PRO A 60 -11.56 -34.88 -8.59
CA PRO A 60 -10.92 -34.46 -7.35
C PRO A 60 -11.56 -35.19 -6.16
N GLU A 61 -10.92 -36.28 -5.73
CA GLU A 61 -11.01 -36.77 -4.36
C GLU A 61 -10.53 -35.67 -3.39
N PRO A 62 -11.13 -35.53 -2.20
CA PRO A 62 -10.66 -34.59 -1.18
C PRO A 62 -9.28 -35.04 -0.69
N VAL A 63 -8.23 -34.46 -1.26
CA VAL A 63 -6.85 -34.69 -0.84
C VAL A 63 -6.60 -33.99 0.49
N GLU A 64 -6.75 -34.76 1.57
CA GLU A 64 -5.95 -34.65 2.78
C GLU A 64 -4.46 -34.66 2.38
N ALA A 65 -3.86 -33.47 2.28
CA ALA A 65 -2.44 -33.32 1.96
C ALA A 65 -1.68 -32.86 3.22
N GLY A 66 -1.16 -33.83 3.96
CA GLY A 66 0.08 -33.61 4.70
C GLY A 66 1.20 -33.34 3.69
N SER A 67 1.58 -32.08 3.51
CA SER A 67 2.81 -31.67 2.82
C SER A 67 3.48 -30.62 3.68
N GLY A 68 4.76 -30.83 4.00
CA GLY A 68 5.57 -29.97 4.87
C GLY A 68 5.93 -28.60 4.28
N ASP A 69 5.04 -28.01 3.49
CA ASP A 69 5.16 -26.63 3.03
C ASP A 69 4.68 -25.70 4.15
N PRO A 70 5.43 -24.63 4.47
CA PRO A 70 5.01 -23.67 5.48
C PRO A 70 3.67 -23.04 5.09
N PRO A 71 2.76 -22.77 6.06
CA PRO A 71 1.47 -22.18 5.74
C PRO A 71 1.68 -20.82 5.07
N LEU A 72 1.26 -20.71 3.82
CA LEU A 72 1.36 -19.46 3.08
C LEU A 72 0.16 -18.57 3.42
N THR A 73 0.42 -17.28 3.57
CA THR A 73 -0.62 -16.27 3.69
C THR A 73 -0.98 -15.74 2.30
N HIS A 74 -2.23 -15.91 1.89
CA HIS A 74 -2.76 -15.49 0.60
C HIS A 74 -3.45 -14.13 0.72
N VAL A 75 -3.01 -13.15 -0.08
CA VAL A 75 -3.57 -11.79 -0.14
C VAL A 75 -4.31 -11.61 -1.46
N THR A 76 -5.62 -11.45 -1.39
CA THR A 76 -6.50 -11.22 -2.53
C THR A 76 -6.63 -9.72 -2.82
N LEU A 77 -6.25 -9.33 -4.03
CA LEU A 77 -6.28 -7.95 -4.52
C LEU A 77 -7.34 -7.82 -5.59
N VAL A 78 -8.25 -6.86 -5.41
CA VAL A 78 -9.36 -6.60 -6.33
C VAL A 78 -9.21 -5.23 -6.96
N TRP A 79 -9.35 -5.17 -8.27
CA TRP A 79 -9.42 -3.95 -9.05
C TRP A 79 -10.75 -3.85 -9.80
N ARG A 80 -11.52 -2.83 -9.44
CA ARG A 80 -12.76 -2.39 -10.09
C ARG A 80 -12.66 -0.89 -10.26
N GLY A 81 -12.28 -0.47 -11.47
CA GLY A 81 -12.08 0.94 -11.81
C GLY A 81 -13.23 1.82 -11.32
N GLY A 82 -12.89 2.86 -10.56
CA GLY A 82 -13.82 3.83 -10.01
C GLY A 82 -14.63 3.38 -8.77
N VAL A 83 -14.50 2.12 -8.33
CA VAL A 83 -15.27 1.60 -7.17
C VAL A 83 -14.35 1.07 -6.08
N GLN A 84 -13.42 0.17 -6.41
CA GLN A 84 -12.53 -0.47 -5.45
C GLN A 84 -11.21 -0.79 -6.11
N GLU A 85 -10.12 -0.34 -5.53
CA GLU A 85 -8.77 -0.57 -6.01
C GLU A 85 -7.92 -1.01 -4.82
N ASP A 86 -7.54 -2.28 -4.83
CA ASP A 86 -6.60 -2.84 -3.87
C ASP A 86 -5.26 -3.10 -4.57
N TRP A 87 -4.17 -2.63 -3.95
CA TRP A 87 -2.81 -2.88 -4.43
C TRP A 87 -1.85 -2.99 -3.25
N LEU A 88 -0.63 -3.42 -3.54
CA LEU A 88 0.43 -3.49 -2.55
C LEU A 88 1.46 -2.38 -2.79
N ARG A 89 1.83 -1.65 -1.74
CA ARG A 89 2.92 -0.65 -1.79
C ARG A 89 4.29 -1.32 -1.71
N PHE A 90 4.39 -2.42 -0.96
CA PHE A 90 5.55 -3.29 -0.91
C PHE A 90 5.16 -4.69 -0.43
N GLY A 91 6.00 -5.66 -0.75
CA GLY A 91 5.86 -7.06 -0.38
C GLY A 91 6.79 -7.93 -1.23
N LYS A 92 7.21 -9.08 -0.70
CA LYS A 92 8.02 -10.08 -1.42
C LYS A 92 7.21 -11.38 -1.61
N PRO A 93 6.22 -11.40 -2.50
CA PRO A 93 5.39 -12.59 -2.69
C PRO A 93 6.25 -13.78 -3.16
N VAL A 94 6.00 -14.95 -2.58
CA VAL A 94 6.64 -16.20 -2.98
C VAL A 94 5.92 -16.87 -4.14
N ALA A 95 4.62 -16.57 -4.32
CA ALA A 95 3.83 -17.01 -5.46
C ALA A 95 2.78 -15.97 -5.83
N GLU A 96 2.43 -15.91 -7.11
CA GLU A 96 1.36 -15.07 -7.64
C GLU A 96 0.39 -15.93 -8.46
N ARG A 97 -0.91 -15.72 -8.28
CA ARG A 97 -1.98 -16.38 -9.03
C ARG A 97 -2.99 -15.34 -9.49
N ILE A 98 -3.15 -15.19 -10.80
CA ILE A 98 -4.20 -14.34 -11.37
C ILE A 98 -5.46 -15.20 -11.52
N LEU A 99 -6.56 -14.81 -10.86
CA LEU A 99 -7.83 -15.51 -10.98
C LEU A 99 -8.62 -14.98 -12.19
N ASP A 100 -8.76 -13.65 -12.26
CA ASP A 100 -9.53 -12.96 -13.27
C ASP A 100 -8.85 -11.65 -13.67
N ARG A 101 -9.37 -10.99 -14.72
CA ARG A 101 -8.91 -9.66 -15.14
C ARG A 101 -9.02 -8.57 -14.06
N ARG A 102 -9.70 -8.84 -12.95
CA ARG A 102 -9.97 -7.91 -11.86
C ARG A 102 -9.49 -8.41 -10.50
N THR A 103 -8.99 -9.64 -10.42
CA THR A 103 -8.66 -10.28 -9.15
C THR A 103 -7.36 -11.05 -9.27
N ARG A 104 -6.40 -10.75 -8.40
CA ARG A 104 -5.15 -11.51 -8.27
C ARG A 104 -4.91 -11.89 -6.82
N ILE A 105 -4.21 -12.99 -6.61
CA ILE A 105 -3.79 -13.48 -5.31
C ILE A 105 -2.26 -13.46 -5.27
N GLU A 106 -1.71 -12.86 -4.23
CA GLU A 106 -0.29 -12.91 -3.91
C GLU A 106 -0.08 -13.70 -2.62
N SER A 107 0.81 -14.69 -2.64
CA SER A 107 1.09 -15.57 -1.50
C SER A 107 2.40 -15.17 -0.84
N TYR A 108 2.41 -15.15 0.50
CA TYR A 108 3.51 -14.73 1.35
C TYR A 108 3.92 -15.86 2.29
N ALA A 109 5.22 -16.04 2.48
CA ALA A 109 5.75 -16.95 3.48
C ALA A 109 5.58 -16.36 4.90
N PRO A 110 5.47 -17.20 5.94
CA PRO A 110 5.42 -16.75 7.33
C PRO A 110 6.53 -15.75 7.68
N GLY A 111 6.18 -14.73 8.45
CA GLY A 111 7.11 -13.67 8.89
C GLY A 111 7.40 -12.59 7.85
N GLN A 112 6.96 -12.74 6.59
CA GLN A 112 7.09 -11.69 5.58
C GLN A 112 6.13 -10.52 5.85
N VAL A 113 6.63 -9.29 5.73
CA VAL A 113 5.85 -8.07 5.90
C VAL A 113 5.43 -7.53 4.53
N PHE A 114 4.17 -7.12 4.42
CA PHE A 114 3.60 -6.52 3.22
C PHE A 114 2.70 -5.33 3.58
N ALA A 115 2.54 -4.39 2.64
CA ALA A 115 1.71 -3.21 2.80
C ALA A 115 0.57 -3.19 1.79
N LEU A 116 -0.64 -3.49 2.26
CA LEU A 116 -1.88 -3.47 1.51
C LEU A 116 -2.53 -2.10 1.55
N VAL A 117 -2.76 -1.52 0.38
CA VAL A 117 -3.50 -0.27 0.21
C VAL A 117 -4.84 -0.60 -0.41
N ARG A 118 -5.90 -0.05 0.19
CA ARG A 118 -7.27 -0.19 -0.26
C ARG A 118 -7.85 1.19 -0.49
N TRP A 119 -8.24 1.45 -1.71
CA TRP A 119 -9.01 2.61 -2.10
C TRP A 119 -10.40 2.14 -2.49
N ALA A 120 -11.42 2.80 -1.96
CA ALA A 120 -12.79 2.57 -2.38
C ALA A 120 -13.48 3.92 -2.55
N SER A 121 -14.28 4.05 -3.61
CA SER A 121 -15.23 5.13 -3.77
C SER A 121 -16.63 4.55 -3.68
N ASN A 122 -17.51 5.18 -2.91
CA ASN A 122 -18.93 4.82 -2.90
C ASN A 122 -19.76 5.81 -3.71
N ASP A 123 -20.98 5.41 -4.07
CA ASP A 123 -21.92 6.22 -4.86
C ASP A 123 -22.34 7.53 -4.15
N TYR A 124 -22.03 7.65 -2.85
CA TYR A 124 -22.26 8.82 -2.01
C TYR A 124 -21.05 9.77 -1.96
N GLY A 125 -20.04 9.56 -2.82
CA GLY A 125 -18.85 10.42 -2.93
C GLY A 125 -17.86 10.31 -1.78
N THR A 126 -18.05 9.37 -0.85
CA THR A 126 -17.10 9.11 0.23
C THR A 126 -16.02 8.16 -0.27
N VAL A 127 -14.82 8.73 -0.44
CA VAL A 127 -13.63 7.97 -0.77
C VAL A 127 -12.98 7.45 0.52
N GLY A 128 -13.00 6.13 0.69
CA GLY A 128 -12.31 5.43 1.77
C GLY A 128 -10.91 5.02 1.34
N SER A 129 -9.88 5.68 1.88
CA SER A 129 -8.49 5.21 1.76
C SER A 129 -8.04 4.53 3.05
N THR A 130 -7.59 3.30 2.94
CA THR A 130 -7.03 2.52 4.04
C THR A 130 -5.67 1.96 3.63
N LEU A 131 -4.69 2.02 4.52
CA LEU A 131 -3.40 1.35 4.36
C LEU A 131 -3.18 0.46 5.57
N THR A 132 -2.86 -0.80 5.32
CA THR A 132 -2.57 -1.79 6.34
C THR A 132 -1.22 -2.44 6.05
N ILE A 133 -0.29 -2.32 6.99
CA ILE A 133 0.97 -3.08 7.00
C ILE A 133 0.75 -4.28 7.90
N ALA A 134 0.94 -5.47 7.34
CA ALA A 134 0.72 -6.71 8.03
C ALA A 134 1.88 -7.68 7.80
N GLN A 135 2.05 -8.60 8.74
CA GLN A 135 3.00 -9.70 8.67
C GLN A 135 2.24 -11.00 8.45
N ALA A 136 2.65 -11.76 7.43
CA ALA A 136 2.13 -13.09 7.15
C ALA A 136 2.33 -14.00 8.37
N ALA A 137 1.23 -14.58 8.86
CA ALA A 137 1.25 -15.36 10.09
C ALA A 137 1.75 -16.79 9.81
N GLY A 138 2.61 -17.28 10.70
CA GLY A 138 3.02 -18.69 10.74
C GLY A 138 2.01 -19.59 11.46
N PHE A 139 2.27 -20.90 11.43
CA PHE A 139 1.48 -21.87 12.18
C PHE A 139 1.57 -21.59 13.68
N GLY A 140 0.42 -21.49 14.36
CA GLY A 140 0.38 -21.27 15.82
C GLY A 140 0.68 -19.84 16.29
N GLU A 141 0.91 -18.90 15.36
CA GLU A 141 1.11 -17.49 15.70
C GLU A 141 -0.23 -16.74 15.85
N PRO A 142 -0.32 -15.72 16.71
CA PRO A 142 -1.52 -14.90 16.82
C PRO A 142 -1.71 -14.07 15.54
N PHE A 143 -2.83 -14.31 14.84
CA PHE A 143 -3.20 -13.58 13.63
C PHE A 143 -4.56 -12.88 13.78
N THR A 144 -4.76 -11.87 12.95
CA THR A 144 -6.07 -11.23 12.75
C THR A 144 -6.59 -11.62 11.37
N THR A 145 -7.88 -11.96 11.30
CA THR A 145 -8.54 -12.23 10.03
C THR A 145 -8.79 -10.91 9.30
N LEU A 146 -8.32 -10.81 8.05
CA LEU A 146 -8.65 -9.72 7.16
C LEU A 146 -9.47 -10.30 6.01
N PRO A 147 -10.51 -9.62 5.49
CA PRO A 147 -11.38 -10.17 4.44
C PRO A 147 -10.66 -10.60 3.15
N GLN A 148 -9.43 -10.13 2.94
CA GLN A 148 -8.61 -10.41 1.76
C GLN A 148 -7.40 -11.28 2.08
N VAL A 149 -7.19 -11.62 3.35
CA VAL A 149 -5.99 -12.32 3.80
C VAL A 149 -6.40 -13.63 4.44
N ASP A 150 -6.00 -14.72 3.83
CA ASP A 150 -6.31 -16.09 4.25
C ASP A 150 -5.00 -16.84 4.55
N PRO A 151 -4.85 -17.52 5.71
CA PRO A 151 -5.81 -17.62 6.82
C PRO A 151 -5.92 -16.34 7.68
N GLY A 152 -4.93 -15.46 7.58
CA GLY A 152 -4.89 -14.19 8.30
C GLY A 152 -3.49 -13.61 8.35
N ALA A 153 -3.32 -12.48 9.02
CA ALA A 153 -2.03 -11.84 9.20
C ALA A 153 -1.97 -11.06 10.52
N GLN A 154 -0.78 -10.86 11.07
CA GLN A 154 -0.58 -9.96 12.19
C GLN A 154 -0.56 -8.52 11.69
N ILE A 155 -1.51 -7.70 12.16
CA ILE A 155 -1.60 -6.29 11.77
C ILE A 155 -0.57 -5.49 12.56
N LEU A 156 0.42 -4.93 11.87
CA LEU A 156 1.45 -4.09 12.48
C LEU A 156 1.04 -2.62 12.52
N LEU A 157 0.37 -2.17 11.46
CA LEU A 157 -0.15 -0.82 11.33
C LEU A 157 -1.41 -0.85 10.48
N SER A 158 -2.48 -0.21 10.94
CA SER A 158 -3.63 0.11 10.08
C SER A 158 -4.02 1.56 10.25
N VAL A 159 -4.14 2.28 9.13
CA VAL A 159 -4.60 3.66 9.10
C VAL A 159 -5.74 3.81 8.11
N ARG A 160 -6.75 4.55 8.52
CA ARG A 160 -7.89 4.96 7.70
C ARG A 160 -7.80 6.48 7.55
N SER A 161 -8.16 7.00 6.38
CA SER A 161 -8.04 8.40 5.91
C SER A 161 -6.80 8.70 5.09
N TRP A 162 -7.01 9.45 4.01
CA TRP A 162 -5.95 9.88 3.09
C TRP A 162 -4.82 10.68 3.77
N PRO A 163 -5.06 11.62 4.71
CA PRO A 163 -3.98 12.33 5.38
C PRO A 163 -3.04 11.43 6.17
N LYS A 164 -3.57 10.38 6.82
CA LYS A 164 -2.74 9.41 7.55
C LYS A 164 -2.04 8.45 6.59
N VAL A 165 -2.72 7.98 5.54
CA VAL A 165 -2.12 7.15 4.48
C VAL A 165 -0.93 7.87 3.83
N ARG A 166 -1.06 9.15 3.48
CA ARG A 166 0.05 9.96 2.94
C ARG A 166 1.23 10.07 3.90
N GLN A 167 0.99 10.22 5.20
CA GLN A 167 2.07 10.23 6.18
C GLN A 167 2.81 8.88 6.21
N VAL A 168 2.08 7.77 6.11
CA VAL A 168 2.71 6.44 6.04
C VAL A 168 3.49 6.26 4.74
N PHE A 169 2.98 6.72 3.60
CA PHE A 169 3.76 6.71 2.34
C PHE A 169 5.06 7.51 2.48
N ALA A 170 5.00 8.73 2.99
CA ALA A 170 6.22 9.53 3.20
C ALA A 170 7.23 8.86 4.15
N LEU A 171 6.76 8.07 5.12
CA LEU A 171 7.64 7.28 5.99
C LEU A 171 8.27 6.10 5.26
N ILE A 172 7.52 5.41 4.40
CA ILE A 172 8.04 4.32 3.55
C ILE A 172 9.09 4.89 2.60
N ASP A 173 8.80 6.01 1.93
CA ASP A 173 9.73 6.68 1.02
C ASP A 173 11.01 7.08 1.76
N ALA A 174 10.90 7.63 2.98
CA ALA A 174 12.07 7.98 3.79
C ALA A 174 12.91 6.76 4.24
N ILE A 175 12.31 5.57 4.36
CA ILE A 175 13.02 4.33 4.66
C ILE A 175 13.76 3.83 3.42
N GLU A 176 13.10 3.88 2.26
CA GLU A 176 13.67 3.51 0.96
C GLU A 176 14.84 4.44 0.58
N ASP A 177 14.74 5.75 0.84
CA ASP A 177 15.80 6.75 0.62
C ASP A 177 17.08 6.45 1.42
N VAL A 178 16.93 5.81 2.58
CA VAL A 178 18.03 5.40 3.44
C VAL A 178 18.63 4.05 2.99
N GLY A 179 18.07 3.44 1.94
CA GLY A 179 18.52 2.18 1.33
C GLY A 179 18.07 0.94 2.11
N ILE A 180 17.02 1.05 2.91
CA ILE A 180 16.45 -0.07 3.67
C ILE A 180 15.18 -0.53 2.95
N ASP A 181 15.07 -1.84 2.74
CA ASP A 181 13.84 -2.43 2.21
C ASP A 181 12.72 -2.37 3.28
N PRO A 182 11.56 -1.77 2.99
CA PRO A 182 10.41 -1.75 3.91
C PRO A 182 9.98 -3.13 4.39
N CYS A 183 10.19 -4.19 3.60
CA CYS A 183 9.88 -5.58 3.97
C CYS A 183 10.80 -6.09 5.09
N ASP A 184 12.00 -5.52 5.22
CA ASP A 184 13.02 -5.89 6.21
C ASP A 184 13.01 -4.95 7.42
N VAL A 185 12.06 -4.01 7.50
CA VAL A 185 11.91 -3.15 8.68
C VAL A 185 11.38 -3.95 9.87
N ALA A 186 11.92 -3.67 11.06
CA ALA A 186 11.49 -4.29 12.31
C ALA A 186 9.97 -4.14 12.53
N PRO A 187 9.22 -5.23 12.78
CA PRO A 187 7.77 -5.16 13.04
C PRO A 187 7.39 -4.18 14.17
N ASP A 188 8.18 -4.13 15.23
CA ASP A 188 8.03 -3.16 16.33
C ASP A 188 8.03 -1.70 15.88
N HIS A 189 8.77 -1.38 14.81
CA HIS A 189 8.79 -0.02 14.27
C HIS A 189 7.41 0.35 13.72
N TRP A 190 6.78 -0.54 12.96
CA TRP A 190 5.44 -0.31 12.40
C TRP A 190 4.39 -0.14 13.50
N HIS A 191 4.44 -0.94 14.56
CA HIS A 191 3.60 -0.75 15.75
C HIS A 191 3.83 0.62 16.41
N HIS A 192 5.09 1.04 16.56
CA HIS A 192 5.42 2.36 17.10
C HIS A 192 4.88 3.49 16.21
N VAL A 193 4.99 3.37 14.88
CA VAL A 193 4.40 4.32 13.93
C VAL A 193 2.89 4.38 14.12
N HIS A 194 2.21 3.23 14.18
CA HIS A 194 0.76 3.16 14.39
C HIS A 194 0.32 3.89 15.66
N ASN A 195 0.97 3.59 16.79
CA ASN A 195 0.66 4.22 18.08
C ASN A 195 0.86 5.73 18.05
N ARG A 196 1.88 6.23 17.35
CA ARG A 196 2.10 7.67 17.20
C ARG A 196 1.09 8.35 16.31
N LEU A 197 0.73 7.75 15.18
CA LEU A 197 -0.30 8.28 14.29
C LEU A 197 -1.69 8.24 14.93
N ALA A 198 -1.97 7.25 15.78
CA ALA A 198 -3.17 7.19 16.59
C ALA A 198 -3.22 8.34 17.61
N GLY A 199 -2.10 8.61 18.28
CA GLY A 199 -1.97 9.72 19.25
C GLY A 199 -1.70 11.11 18.65
N GLY A 200 -1.71 11.27 17.32
CA GLY A 200 -1.42 12.55 16.66
C GLY A 200 0.01 13.07 16.88
N MET A 201 0.94 12.20 17.29
CA MET A 201 2.32 12.54 17.58
C MET A 201 3.21 12.42 16.34
N GLN A 202 4.28 13.20 16.29
CA GLN A 202 5.28 13.11 15.22
C GLN A 202 5.95 11.73 15.22
N VAL A 203 5.93 11.05 14.08
CA VAL A 203 6.58 9.74 13.90
C VAL A 203 8.10 9.89 13.90
N ARG A 204 8.82 8.92 14.48
CA ARG A 204 10.29 8.90 14.44
C ARG A 204 10.77 8.25 13.15
N SER A 205 11.82 8.80 12.57
CA SER A 205 12.52 8.17 11.46
C SER A 205 13.13 6.83 11.88
N TYR A 206 13.20 5.90 10.94
CA TYR A 206 13.90 4.64 11.10
C TYR A 206 15.37 4.82 10.70
N SER A 207 16.30 4.65 11.63
CA SER A 207 17.72 4.83 11.35
C SER A 207 18.41 3.52 10.95
N PRO A 208 19.47 3.58 10.12
CA PRO A 208 20.28 2.41 9.79
C PRO A 208 20.89 1.71 11.01
N ALA A 209 21.27 2.49 12.03
CA ALA A 209 21.79 1.95 13.28
C ALA A 209 20.76 1.05 13.96
N ARG A 210 19.51 1.53 14.08
CA ARG A 210 18.39 0.76 14.64
C ARG A 210 18.10 -0.50 13.82
N HIS A 211 18.21 -0.41 12.50
CA HIS A 211 18.04 -1.55 11.62
C HIS A 211 19.10 -2.63 11.85
N ARG A 212 20.38 -2.25 11.97
CA ARG A 212 21.48 -3.16 12.29
C ARG A 212 21.29 -3.84 13.65
N ASP A 213 20.89 -3.09 14.67
CA ASP A 213 20.64 -3.64 16.01
C ASP A 213 19.45 -4.61 16.04
N TRP A 214 18.42 -4.36 15.23
CA TRP A 214 17.34 -5.31 15.03
C TRP A 214 17.80 -6.58 14.31
N LEU A 215 18.56 -6.45 13.21
CA LEU A 215 19.10 -7.61 12.49
C LEU A 215 19.98 -8.49 13.40
N ARG A 216 20.80 -7.89 14.26
CA ARG A 216 21.60 -8.64 15.26
C ARG A 216 20.71 -9.41 16.23
N ARG A 217 19.65 -8.79 16.76
CA ARG A 217 18.71 -9.45 17.67
C ARG A 217 17.95 -10.59 16.99
N ARG A 218 17.51 -10.40 15.75
CA ARG A 218 16.83 -11.42 14.96
C ARG A 218 17.71 -12.66 14.75
N LYS A 219 19.01 -12.49 14.50
CA LYS A 219 19.97 -13.61 14.38
C LYS A 219 20.15 -14.43 15.66
N LEU A 220 19.86 -13.85 16.83
CA LEU A 220 19.95 -14.55 18.12
C LEU A 220 18.67 -15.32 18.46
N GLN A 221 17.57 -15.03 17.76
CA GLN A 221 16.25 -15.65 17.97
C GLN A 221 15.90 -16.71 16.90
N SER A 222 16.78 -16.86 15.89
CA SER A 222 16.75 -17.89 14.86
C SER A 222 17.53 -19.12 15.29
#